data_AF-A0A3A8L2F6-F1
#
_entry.id   AF-A0A3A8L2F6-F1
#
_cell.length_a   1.000
_cell.length_b   1.000
_cell.length_c   1.000
_cell.angle_alpha   90.00
_cell.angle_beta   90.00
_cell.angle_gamma   90.00
#
_symmetry.space_group_name_H-M   'P 1'
#
loop_
_entity.id
_entity.type
_entity.pdbx_description
1 polymer ?
#
loop_
_entity_poly.entity_id
_entity_poly.type
_entity_poly.pdbx_seq_one_letter_code
_entity_poly.pdbx_strand_id
1 'polypeptide(L)'
;MSAVYLPVHVQNALEDNRELFPRILAGAPQRQVLVFCQNFRIAGIGKLFLDGSPEPLRFHLHQSGRAFAHFLAHAPEAGLLGSKALPFFDAFAAEDFQGAEEIARRSRRTWARGKEYEEDFLFVEFCMQHACLGASRSTLEALLERYEKALEGSEDFRLEVCKALLDAREDAFNAALEQYLDARSDAWAESEDNGSVAPEALVTEGRFSVEGLSLVRMAERQGLATEPDYLHIPSLARKGRPPIFDARSWERIPVDEG
;
A
#
# COMPACT_ATOMS: atom_id res chain seq x y z
N MET A 1 20.74 6.38 8.25
CA MET A 1 21.12 7.51 7.37
C MET A 1 20.37 8.79 7.75
N SER A 2 20.90 9.99 7.47
CA SER A 2 20.38 11.26 7.99
C SER A 2 19.21 11.82 7.16
N ALA A 3 18.16 12.32 7.84
CA ALA A 3 17.01 13.01 7.26
C ALA A 3 17.36 14.24 6.38
N VAL A 4 18.62 14.68 6.40
CA VAL A 4 19.15 15.79 5.59
C VAL A 4 18.98 15.56 4.08
N TYR A 5 18.93 14.31 3.62
CA TYR A 5 18.79 13.99 2.19
C TYR A 5 17.34 13.78 1.73
N LEU A 6 16.36 13.86 2.65
CA LEU A 6 14.96 13.61 2.31
C LEU A 6 14.41 14.49 1.18
N PRO A 7 14.72 15.81 1.10
CA PRO A 7 14.31 16.63 -0.04
C PRO A 7 14.85 16.11 -1.39
N VAL A 8 16.10 15.65 -1.41
CA VAL A 8 16.73 15.08 -2.61
C VAL A 8 16.05 13.78 -3.02
N HIS A 9 15.69 12.92 -2.06
CA HIS A 9 14.95 11.69 -2.36
C HIS A 9 13.56 11.96 -2.94
N VAL A 10 12.86 12.97 -2.43
CA VAL A 10 11.56 13.40 -2.99
C VAL A 10 11.73 13.90 -4.43
N GLN A 11 12.72 14.77 -4.68
CA GLN A 11 13.00 15.31 -6.00
C GLN A 11 13.35 14.20 -7.00
N ASN A 12 14.28 13.32 -6.64
CA ASN A 12 14.71 12.21 -7.50
C ASN A 12 13.55 11.28 -7.85
N ALA A 13 12.70 10.92 -6.88
CA ALA A 13 11.55 10.05 -7.13
C ALA A 13 10.57 10.68 -8.15
N LEU A 14 10.34 12.00 -8.07
CA LEU A 14 9.48 12.70 -9.03
C LEU A 14 10.15 12.85 -10.41
N GLU A 15 11.46 13.10 -10.46
CA GLU A 15 12.23 13.13 -11.71
C GLU A 15 12.23 11.77 -12.41
N ASP A 16 12.49 10.69 -11.69
CA ASP A 16 12.42 9.31 -12.18
C ASP A 16 11.03 9.00 -12.75
N ASN A 17 9.96 9.47 -12.09
CA ASN A 17 8.61 9.34 -12.63
C ASN A 17 8.44 10.08 -13.96
N ARG A 18 9.02 11.27 -14.13
CA ARG A 18 8.94 11.97 -15.43
C ARG A 18 9.62 11.18 -16.54
N GLU A 19 10.75 10.53 -16.23
CA GLU A 19 11.45 9.67 -17.19
C GLU A 19 10.69 8.38 -17.51
N LEU A 20 10.03 7.78 -16.50
CA LEU A 20 9.25 6.56 -16.66
C LEU A 20 7.91 6.82 -17.36
N PHE A 21 7.32 8.01 -17.21
CA PHE A 21 5.95 8.31 -17.66
C PHE A 21 5.66 7.95 -19.13
N PRO A 22 6.51 8.30 -20.12
CA PRO A 22 6.29 7.88 -21.51
C PRO A 22 6.22 6.35 -21.69
N ARG A 23 6.98 5.60 -20.89
CA ARG A 23 6.96 4.13 -20.91
C ARG A 23 5.69 3.58 -20.28
N ILE A 24 5.20 4.20 -19.20
CA ILE A 24 3.92 3.83 -18.58
C ILE A 24 2.79 3.96 -19.62
N LEU A 25 2.74 5.07 -20.35
CA LEU A 25 1.76 5.28 -21.42
C LEU A 25 1.90 4.28 -22.59
N ALA A 26 3.11 3.80 -22.86
CA ALA A 26 3.38 2.82 -23.90
C ALA A 26 3.08 1.36 -23.49
N GLY A 27 2.55 1.12 -22.28
CA GLY A 27 2.24 -0.22 -21.79
C GLY A 27 3.43 -0.93 -21.12
N ALA A 28 4.08 -0.25 -20.17
CA ALA A 28 5.18 -0.82 -19.40
C ALA A 28 4.77 -2.10 -18.63
N PRO A 29 5.71 -3.04 -18.39
CA PRO A 29 5.44 -4.22 -17.58
C PRO A 29 5.15 -3.84 -16.12
N GLN A 30 4.41 -4.70 -15.40
CA GLN A 30 3.99 -4.47 -14.01
C GLN A 30 5.13 -3.97 -13.12
N ARG A 31 6.33 -4.56 -13.24
CA ARG A 31 7.51 -4.13 -12.46
C ARG A 31 7.83 -2.64 -12.60
N GLN A 32 7.80 -2.09 -13.82
CA GLN A 32 8.10 -0.67 -14.03
C GLN A 32 6.96 0.23 -13.52
N VAL A 33 5.72 -0.23 -13.65
CA VAL A 33 4.56 0.48 -13.08
C VAL A 33 4.65 0.53 -11.55
N LEU A 34 5.13 -0.55 -10.91
CA LEU A 34 5.31 -0.58 -9.46
C LEU A 34 6.41 0.38 -8.99
N VAL A 35 7.51 0.51 -9.74
CA VAL A 35 8.53 1.54 -9.46
C VAL A 35 7.91 2.94 -9.58
N PHE A 36 7.13 3.18 -10.63
CA PHE A 36 6.44 4.46 -10.82
C PHE A 36 5.47 4.80 -9.67
N CYS A 37 4.74 3.80 -9.18
CA CYS A 37 3.87 3.90 -8.00
C CYS A 37 4.68 4.16 -6.71
N GLN A 38 5.77 3.41 -6.51
CA GLN A 38 6.65 3.56 -5.35
C GLN A 38 7.27 4.95 -5.28
N ASN A 39 7.66 5.54 -6.40
CA ASN A 39 8.20 6.90 -6.44
C ASN A 39 7.19 7.94 -5.95
N PHE A 40 5.90 7.81 -6.29
CA PHE A 40 4.88 8.66 -5.70
C PHE A 40 4.75 8.41 -4.20
N ARG A 41 4.79 7.16 -3.75
CA ARG A 41 4.76 6.84 -2.32
C ARG A 41 5.93 7.49 -1.56
N ILE A 42 7.16 7.39 -2.09
CA ILE A 42 8.36 8.04 -1.53
C ILE A 42 8.16 9.56 -1.45
N ALA A 43 7.68 10.19 -2.53
CA ALA A 43 7.41 11.62 -2.55
C ALA A 43 6.35 12.02 -1.50
N GLY A 44 5.25 11.27 -1.40
CA GLY A 44 4.18 11.52 -0.43
C GLY A 44 4.63 11.40 1.01
N ILE A 45 5.35 10.32 1.35
CA ILE A 45 5.90 10.12 2.70
C ILE A 45 6.94 11.21 3.02
N GLY A 46 7.83 11.50 2.07
CA GLY A 46 8.86 12.53 2.25
C GLY A 46 8.28 13.91 2.51
N LYS A 47 7.27 14.34 1.74
CA LYS A 47 6.56 15.60 1.97
C LYS A 47 5.82 15.63 3.31
N LEU A 48 5.21 14.52 3.75
CA LEU A 48 4.62 14.45 5.09
C LEU A 48 5.68 14.71 6.18
N PHE A 49 6.85 14.09 6.06
CA PHE A 49 7.93 14.24 7.04
C PHE A 49 8.58 15.63 7.02
N LEU A 50 8.66 16.28 5.86
CA LEU A 50 9.20 17.63 5.71
C LEU A 50 8.23 18.70 6.20
N ASP A 51 6.96 18.60 5.82
CA ASP A 51 6.00 19.69 5.97
C ASP A 51 4.99 19.46 7.11
N GLY A 52 4.92 18.23 7.65
CA GLY A 52 3.92 17.85 8.65
C GLY A 52 2.48 17.88 8.11
N SER A 53 2.29 17.88 6.79
CA SER A 53 0.96 17.93 6.16
C SER A 53 0.56 16.56 5.60
N PRO A 54 -0.64 16.05 5.91
CA PRO A 54 -1.16 14.82 5.31
C PRO A 54 -1.65 15.01 3.86
N GLU A 55 -1.84 16.25 3.39
CA GLU A 55 -2.40 16.50 2.06
C GLU A 55 -1.48 16.01 0.92
N PRO A 56 -0.16 16.34 0.90
CA PRO A 56 0.75 15.81 -0.13
C PRO A 56 0.86 14.28 -0.09
N LEU A 57 0.88 13.68 1.10
CA LEU A 57 0.88 12.21 1.25
C LEU A 57 -0.32 11.62 0.51
N ARG A 58 -1.53 12.05 0.84
CA ARG A 58 -2.75 11.52 0.22
C ARG A 58 -2.79 11.77 -1.28
N PHE A 59 -2.36 12.95 -1.72
CA PHE A 59 -2.31 13.29 -3.14
C PHE A 59 -1.41 12.32 -3.93
N HIS A 60 -0.19 12.07 -3.44
CA HIS A 60 0.73 11.17 -4.13
C HIS A 60 0.31 9.69 -4.02
N LEU A 61 -0.24 9.24 -2.88
CA LEU A 61 -0.80 7.90 -2.78
C LEU A 61 -1.99 7.69 -3.74
N HIS A 62 -2.83 8.71 -3.92
CA HIS A 62 -3.88 8.71 -4.95
C HIS A 62 -3.29 8.61 -6.36
N GLN A 63 -2.21 9.36 -6.67
CA GLN A 63 -1.54 9.26 -7.98
C GLN A 63 -1.00 7.84 -8.22
N SER A 64 -0.38 7.21 -7.22
CA SER A 64 0.06 5.81 -7.28
C SER A 64 -1.11 4.87 -7.62
N GLY A 65 -2.20 4.96 -6.85
CA GLY A 65 -3.40 4.14 -7.07
C GLY A 65 -3.98 4.29 -8.48
N ARG A 66 -4.13 5.52 -8.96
CA ARG A 66 -4.70 5.78 -10.30
C ARG A 66 -3.80 5.37 -11.45
N ALA A 67 -2.49 5.53 -11.31
CA ALA A 67 -1.54 5.00 -12.30
C ALA A 67 -1.66 3.47 -12.41
N PHE A 68 -1.77 2.77 -11.28
CA PHE A 68 -1.92 1.32 -11.27
C PHE A 68 -3.29 0.86 -11.81
N ALA A 69 -4.37 1.57 -11.47
CA ALA A 69 -5.71 1.31 -12.01
C ALA A 69 -5.76 1.47 -13.54
N HIS A 70 -5.03 2.46 -14.09
CA HIS A 70 -4.86 2.64 -15.52
C HIS A 70 -4.09 1.47 -16.15
N PHE A 71 -2.97 1.05 -15.53
CA PHE A 71 -2.20 -0.11 -15.98
C PHE A 71 -3.07 -1.38 -16.03
N LEU A 72 -3.80 -1.70 -14.96
CA LEU A 72 -4.66 -2.87 -14.88
C LEU A 72 -5.78 -2.87 -15.93
N ALA A 73 -6.20 -1.70 -16.42
CA ALA A 73 -7.21 -1.59 -17.47
C ALA A 73 -6.74 -2.12 -18.83
N HIS A 74 -5.42 -2.17 -19.06
CA HIS A 74 -4.81 -2.49 -20.34
C HIS A 74 -3.86 -3.71 -20.27
N ALA A 75 -3.49 -4.13 -19.06
CA ALA A 75 -2.53 -5.21 -18.87
C ALA A 75 -3.14 -6.60 -19.16
N PRO A 76 -2.41 -7.50 -19.84
CA PRO A 76 -2.84 -8.88 -19.99
C PRO A 76 -2.71 -9.65 -18.67
N GLU A 77 -3.75 -10.38 -18.28
CA GLU A 77 -3.83 -11.10 -16.99
C GLU A 77 -2.64 -12.06 -16.76
N ALA A 78 -2.14 -12.72 -17.81
CA ALA A 78 -1.04 -13.69 -17.72
C ALA A 78 0.27 -13.11 -17.13
N GLY A 79 0.46 -11.78 -17.26
CA GLY A 79 1.61 -11.06 -16.73
C GLY A 79 1.42 -10.47 -15.34
N LEU A 80 0.21 -10.57 -14.77
CA LEU A 80 -0.12 -9.98 -13.47
C LEU A 80 0.18 -10.94 -12.32
N LEU A 81 0.77 -10.39 -11.26
CA LEU A 81 0.89 -10.99 -9.94
C LEU A 81 -0.03 -10.25 -8.98
N GLY A 82 -0.93 -11.00 -8.31
CA GLY A 82 -1.94 -10.42 -7.42
C GLY A 82 -1.32 -9.90 -6.12
N SER A 83 -0.32 -10.62 -5.58
CA SER A 83 0.49 -10.19 -4.42
C SER A 83 1.17 -8.84 -4.60
N LYS A 84 1.37 -8.41 -5.86
CA LYS A 84 2.07 -7.16 -6.18
C LYS A 84 1.12 -5.99 -6.43
N ALA A 85 -0.18 -6.13 -6.16
CA ALA A 85 -1.13 -5.02 -6.25
C ALA A 85 -1.03 -4.04 -5.05
N LEU A 86 0.19 -3.75 -4.57
CA LEU A 86 0.46 -2.82 -3.47
C LEU A 86 -0.17 -1.42 -3.66
N PRO A 87 -0.32 -0.87 -4.88
CA PRO A 87 -1.01 0.40 -5.08
C PRO A 87 -2.51 0.40 -4.71
N PHE A 88 -3.11 -0.78 -4.47
CA PHE A 88 -4.41 -0.88 -3.80
C PHE A 88 -4.38 -0.22 -2.43
N PHE A 89 -3.35 -0.51 -1.63
CA PHE A 89 -3.19 0.07 -0.30
C PHE A 89 -2.90 1.57 -0.37
N ASP A 90 -2.21 2.04 -1.42
CA ASP A 90 -2.01 3.48 -1.65
C ASP A 90 -3.35 4.18 -1.87
N ALA A 91 -4.18 3.68 -2.78
CA ALA A 91 -5.51 4.24 -3.05
C ALA A 91 -6.38 4.25 -1.79
N PHE A 92 -6.35 3.17 -1.01
CA PHE A 92 -7.15 3.05 0.21
C PHE A 92 -6.65 3.99 1.32
N ALA A 93 -5.33 4.08 1.52
CA ALA A 93 -4.71 5.00 2.47
C ALA A 93 -4.91 6.48 2.09
N ALA A 94 -5.00 6.79 0.79
CA ALA A 94 -5.36 8.11 0.28
C ALA A 94 -6.85 8.48 0.51
N GLU A 95 -7.67 7.50 0.90
CA GLU A 95 -9.14 7.57 0.94
C GLU A 95 -9.78 7.71 -0.47
N ASP A 96 -9.05 7.30 -1.52
CA ASP A 96 -9.58 7.14 -2.87
C ASP A 96 -10.22 5.76 -3.03
N PHE A 97 -11.37 5.57 -2.37
CA PHE A 97 -12.08 4.28 -2.37
C PHE A 97 -12.57 3.85 -3.75
N GLN A 98 -12.87 4.80 -4.63
CA GLN A 98 -13.20 4.49 -6.02
C GLN A 98 -12.00 3.91 -6.76
N GLY A 99 -10.81 4.50 -6.59
CA GLY A 99 -9.57 3.96 -7.16
C GLY A 99 -9.23 2.58 -6.61
N ALA A 100 -9.37 2.39 -5.29
CA ALA A 100 -9.17 1.09 -4.65
C ALA A 100 -10.13 0.01 -5.21
N GLU A 101 -11.40 0.36 -5.42
CA GLU A 101 -12.38 -0.54 -6.03
C GLU A 101 -12.07 -0.87 -7.50
N GLU A 102 -11.63 0.12 -8.29
CA GLU A 102 -11.18 -0.10 -9.68
C GLU A 102 -9.99 -1.08 -9.73
N ILE A 103 -9.03 -0.94 -8.82
CA ILE A 103 -7.89 -1.87 -8.69
C ILE A 103 -8.39 -3.26 -8.29
N ALA A 104 -9.26 -3.35 -7.26
CA ALA A 104 -9.75 -4.62 -6.75
C ALA A 104 -10.48 -5.45 -7.82
N ARG A 105 -11.31 -4.79 -8.63
CA ARG A 105 -12.08 -5.43 -9.72
C ARG A 105 -11.23 -5.91 -10.89
N ARG A 106 -10.10 -5.24 -11.15
CA ARG A 106 -9.22 -5.54 -12.31
C ARG A 106 -7.99 -6.37 -11.95
N SER A 107 -7.68 -6.47 -10.66
CA SER A 107 -6.59 -7.31 -10.17
C SER A 107 -6.87 -8.78 -10.47
N ARG A 108 -5.80 -9.52 -10.74
CA ARG A 108 -5.87 -10.97 -10.92
C ARG A 108 -6.43 -11.63 -9.67
N ARG A 109 -7.45 -12.47 -9.82
CA ARG A 109 -8.14 -13.18 -8.71
C ARG A 109 -7.65 -14.61 -8.49
N THR A 110 -6.64 -15.04 -9.24
CA THR A 110 -6.07 -16.40 -9.17
C THR A 110 -4.61 -16.34 -8.79
N TRP A 111 -4.19 -17.21 -7.87
CA TRP A 111 -2.80 -17.34 -7.48
C TRP A 111 -1.92 -17.75 -8.69
N ALA A 112 -0.88 -16.98 -8.97
CA ALA A 112 0.10 -17.31 -9.99
C ALA A 112 1.13 -18.32 -9.48
N ARG A 113 0.72 -19.60 -9.39
CA ARG A 113 1.57 -20.70 -8.88
C ARG A 113 2.97 -20.71 -9.53
N GLY A 114 3.99 -20.76 -8.67
CA GLY A 114 5.40 -20.75 -9.07
C GLY A 114 5.95 -19.38 -9.48
N LYS A 115 5.16 -18.31 -9.38
CA LYS A 115 5.58 -16.92 -9.64
C LYS A 115 5.44 -15.99 -8.43
N GLU A 116 4.54 -16.32 -7.51
CA GLU A 116 4.35 -15.58 -6.26
C GLU A 116 4.05 -16.55 -5.10
N TYR A 117 4.40 -16.12 -3.89
CA TYR A 117 4.01 -16.79 -2.65
C TYR A 117 2.49 -16.75 -2.50
N GLU A 118 1.91 -17.83 -1.99
CA GLU A 118 0.45 -17.98 -1.93
C GLU A 118 -0.15 -17.10 -0.83
N GLU A 119 0.53 -17.03 0.31
CA GLU A 119 0.24 -16.18 1.46
C GLU A 119 0.18 -14.68 1.10
N ASP A 120 1.15 -14.18 0.32
CA ASP A 120 1.16 -12.78 -0.14
C ASP A 120 -0.02 -12.49 -1.08
N PHE A 121 -0.37 -13.45 -1.95
CA PHE A 121 -1.54 -13.33 -2.81
C PHE A 121 -2.83 -13.31 -1.98
N LEU A 122 -2.95 -14.20 -1.00
CA LEU A 122 -4.15 -14.35 -0.17
C LEU A 122 -4.40 -13.14 0.73
N PHE A 123 -3.34 -12.52 1.26
CA PHE A 123 -3.45 -11.28 2.01
C PHE A 123 -4.08 -10.15 1.17
N VAL A 124 -3.55 -9.91 -0.03
CA VAL A 124 -4.04 -8.87 -0.93
C VAL A 124 -5.46 -9.19 -1.43
N GLU A 125 -5.70 -10.45 -1.81
CA GLU A 125 -7.01 -10.95 -2.23
C GLU A 125 -8.07 -10.72 -1.14
N PHE A 126 -7.77 -11.09 0.10
CA PHE A 126 -8.65 -10.88 1.25
C PHE A 126 -8.98 -9.39 1.43
N CYS A 127 -7.97 -8.52 1.45
CA CYS A 127 -8.19 -7.09 1.64
C CYS A 127 -9.09 -6.49 0.55
N MET A 128 -8.90 -6.88 -0.71
CA MET A 128 -9.74 -6.45 -1.83
C MET A 128 -11.18 -6.98 -1.71
N GLN A 129 -11.35 -8.27 -1.35
CA GLN A 129 -12.67 -8.87 -1.17
C GLN A 129 -13.44 -8.20 -0.04
N HIS A 130 -12.78 -8.00 1.10
CA HIS A 130 -13.36 -7.45 2.32
C HIS A 130 -13.71 -5.98 2.17
N ALA A 131 -12.77 -5.17 1.65
CA ALA A 131 -12.91 -3.72 1.66
C ALA A 131 -13.64 -3.13 0.45
N CYS A 132 -13.69 -3.84 -0.69
CA CYS A 132 -14.20 -3.26 -1.95
C CYS A 132 -15.20 -4.14 -2.72
N LEU A 133 -15.09 -5.47 -2.68
CA LEU A 133 -15.89 -6.34 -3.55
C LEU A 133 -17.15 -6.91 -2.88
N GLY A 134 -17.35 -6.66 -1.59
CA GLY A 134 -18.56 -7.09 -0.87
C GLY A 134 -18.70 -8.61 -0.83
N ALA A 135 -17.59 -9.34 -0.71
CA ALA A 135 -17.61 -10.78 -0.58
C ALA A 135 -18.45 -11.23 0.63
N SER A 136 -19.09 -12.39 0.52
CA SER A 136 -19.79 -12.97 1.66
C SER A 136 -18.80 -13.35 2.76
N ARG A 137 -19.28 -13.37 4.01
CA ARG A 137 -18.49 -13.85 5.15
C ARG A 137 -17.88 -15.24 4.90
N SER A 138 -18.66 -16.16 4.32
CA SER A 138 -18.17 -17.52 4.01
C SER A 138 -17.04 -17.54 2.97
N THR A 139 -17.05 -16.62 1.99
CA THR A 139 -15.94 -16.47 1.04
C THR A 139 -14.69 -15.95 1.74
N LEU A 140 -14.84 -14.97 2.64
CA LEU A 140 -13.72 -14.42 3.41
C LEU A 140 -13.12 -15.46 4.38
N GLU A 141 -13.97 -16.21 5.09
CA GLU A 141 -13.54 -17.31 5.95
C GLU A 141 -12.75 -18.38 5.17
N ALA A 142 -13.22 -18.76 3.98
CA ALA A 142 -12.52 -19.71 3.12
C ALA A 142 -11.15 -19.19 2.63
N LEU A 143 -11.02 -17.88 2.38
CA LEU A 143 -9.73 -17.27 2.05
C LEU A 143 -8.76 -17.31 3.22
N LEU A 144 -9.22 -16.99 4.44
CA LEU A 144 -8.38 -17.06 5.64
C LEU A 144 -7.98 -18.49 6.00
N GLU A 145 -8.87 -19.47 5.83
CA GLU A 145 -8.54 -20.88 6.01
C GLU A 145 -7.47 -21.35 5.00
N ARG A 146 -7.58 -20.90 3.75
CA ARG A 146 -6.56 -21.17 2.72
C ARG A 146 -5.24 -20.49 3.05
N TYR A 147 -5.27 -19.28 3.60
CA TYR A 147 -4.09 -18.53 4.00
C TYR A 147 -3.36 -19.26 5.13
N GLU A 148 -4.06 -19.63 6.20
CA GLU A 148 -3.51 -20.42 7.30
C GLU A 148 -2.82 -21.71 6.80
N LYS A 149 -3.46 -22.42 5.85
CA LYS A 149 -2.88 -23.64 5.24
C LYS A 149 -1.62 -23.35 4.44
N ALA A 150 -1.59 -22.26 3.68
CA ALA A 150 -0.45 -21.87 2.85
C ALA A 150 0.80 -21.52 3.68
N LEU A 151 0.62 -21.07 4.92
CA LEU A 151 1.73 -20.78 5.83
C LEU A 151 2.47 -22.03 6.31
N GLU A 152 1.84 -23.21 6.26
CA GLU A 152 2.42 -24.48 6.72
C GLU A 152 3.02 -24.41 8.15
N GLY A 153 2.43 -23.58 9.01
CA GLY A 153 2.90 -23.35 10.39
C GLY A 153 3.93 -22.22 10.55
N SER A 154 4.29 -21.55 9.46
CA SER A 154 5.06 -20.29 9.50
C SER A 154 4.22 -19.15 10.06
N GLU A 155 4.87 -18.14 10.64
CA GLU A 155 4.19 -16.98 11.20
C GLU A 155 4.03 -15.87 10.14
N ASP A 156 2.82 -15.31 10.05
CA ASP A 156 2.53 -14.10 9.28
C ASP A 156 1.47 -13.27 10.01
N PHE A 157 1.91 -12.21 10.67
CA PHE A 157 1.04 -11.35 11.48
C PHE A 157 -0.09 -10.68 10.69
N ARG A 158 0.01 -10.59 9.36
CA ARG A 158 -1.06 -10.09 8.51
C ARG A 158 -2.32 -10.95 8.60
N LEU A 159 -2.18 -12.26 8.83
CA LEU A 159 -3.31 -13.18 8.97
C LEU A 159 -4.18 -12.83 10.18
N GLU A 160 -3.57 -12.51 11.31
CA GLU A 160 -4.31 -12.13 12.53
C GLU A 160 -5.01 -10.78 12.37
N VAL A 161 -4.40 -9.82 11.66
CA VAL A 161 -5.06 -8.56 11.32
C VAL A 161 -6.30 -8.81 10.45
N CYS A 162 -6.20 -9.68 9.45
CA CYS A 162 -7.32 -10.04 8.59
C CYS A 162 -8.45 -10.75 9.34
N LYS A 163 -8.13 -11.69 10.25
CA LYS A 163 -9.11 -12.35 11.13
C LYS A 163 -9.83 -11.33 12.02
N ALA A 164 -9.09 -10.40 12.63
CA ALA A 164 -9.67 -9.37 13.48
C ALA A 164 -10.58 -8.39 12.70
N LEU A 165 -10.20 -8.03 11.46
CA LEU A 165 -11.04 -7.25 10.55
C LEU A 165 -12.33 -7.99 10.19
N LEU A 166 -12.26 -9.29 9.87
CA LEU A 166 -13.45 -10.08 9.54
C LEU A 166 -14.43 -10.21 10.71
N ASP A 167 -13.90 -10.38 11.92
CA ASP A 167 -14.70 -10.51 13.13
C ASP A 167 -15.18 -9.18 13.70
N ALA A 168 -14.72 -8.04 13.15
CA ALA A 168 -14.99 -6.69 13.65
C ALA A 168 -14.67 -6.54 15.15
N ARG A 169 -13.55 -7.12 15.61
CA ARG A 169 -13.12 -7.08 17.03
C ARG A 169 -12.04 -6.03 17.25
N GLU A 170 -12.41 -4.93 17.89
CA GLU A 170 -11.53 -3.76 18.15
C GLU A 170 -10.23 -4.15 18.86
N ASP A 171 -10.32 -4.76 20.04
CA ASP A 171 -9.13 -5.15 20.84
C ASP A 171 -8.20 -6.11 20.08
N ALA A 172 -8.80 -7.06 19.36
CA ALA A 172 -8.04 -8.03 18.57
C ALA A 172 -7.35 -7.35 17.37
N PHE A 173 -8.00 -6.38 16.74
CA PHE A 173 -7.44 -5.63 15.62
C PHE A 173 -6.25 -4.79 16.06
N ASN A 174 -6.40 -4.03 17.16
CA ASN A 174 -5.32 -3.19 17.69
C ASN A 174 -4.10 -4.02 18.08
N ALA A 175 -4.29 -5.13 18.80
CA ALA A 175 -3.21 -6.01 19.21
C ALA A 175 -2.52 -6.74 18.02
N ALA A 176 -3.30 -7.16 17.02
CA ALA A 176 -2.73 -7.79 15.82
C ALA A 176 -1.97 -6.80 14.94
N LEU A 177 -2.48 -5.57 14.81
CA LEU A 177 -1.83 -4.52 14.04
C LEU A 177 -0.51 -4.07 14.69
N GLU A 178 -0.47 -3.97 16.02
CA GLU A 178 0.76 -3.69 16.78
C GLU A 178 1.85 -4.73 16.48
N GLN A 179 1.52 -6.02 16.62
CA GLN A 179 2.46 -7.12 16.33
C GLN A 179 2.94 -7.10 14.87
N TYR A 180 2.04 -6.84 13.92
CA TYR A 180 2.41 -6.71 12.51
C TYR A 180 3.39 -5.55 12.29
N LEU A 181 3.16 -4.38 12.92
CA LEU A 181 4.01 -3.21 12.73
C LEU A 181 5.37 -3.36 13.41
N ASP A 182 5.43 -4.05 14.56
CA ASP A 182 6.68 -4.42 15.23
C ASP A 182 7.51 -5.37 14.37
N ALA A 183 6.92 -6.48 13.92
CA ALA A 183 7.60 -7.44 13.05
C ALA A 183 8.07 -6.80 11.73
N ARG A 184 7.26 -5.89 11.17
CA ARG A 184 7.65 -5.08 10.02
C ARG A 184 8.86 -4.20 10.35
N SER A 185 8.87 -3.54 11.51
CA SER A 185 9.98 -2.70 11.95
C SER A 185 11.28 -3.51 12.04
N ASP A 186 11.22 -4.71 12.60
CA ASP A 186 12.36 -5.61 12.70
C ASP A 186 12.88 -6.04 11.33
N ALA A 187 11.98 -6.40 10.40
CA ALA A 187 12.35 -6.76 9.02
C ALA A 187 13.03 -5.59 8.28
N TRP A 188 12.59 -4.35 8.52
CA TRP A 188 13.23 -3.16 7.96
C TRP A 188 14.60 -2.89 8.58
N ALA A 189 14.77 -3.12 9.88
CA ALA A 189 16.08 -3.01 10.54
C ALA A 189 17.07 -4.03 9.99
N GLU A 190 16.66 -5.30 9.83
CA GLU A 190 17.49 -6.34 9.21
C GLU A 190 17.87 -5.98 7.77
N SER A 191 16.93 -5.39 7.02
CA SER A 191 17.15 -4.93 5.65
C SER A 191 18.09 -3.72 5.55
N GLU A 192 18.10 -2.84 6.55
CA GLU A 192 19.09 -1.75 6.68
C GLU A 192 20.48 -2.33 6.95
N ASP A 193 20.58 -3.26 7.91
CA ASP A 193 21.85 -3.88 8.32
C ASP A 193 22.51 -4.70 7.21
N ASN A 194 21.72 -5.38 6.38
CA ASN A 194 22.23 -6.18 5.27
C ASN A 194 22.41 -5.39 3.96
N GLY A 195 22.00 -4.11 3.92
CA GLY A 195 22.12 -3.23 2.75
C GLY A 195 21.28 -3.63 1.54
N SER A 196 20.19 -4.39 1.73
CA SER A 196 19.33 -4.90 0.64
C SER A 196 18.29 -3.90 0.12
N VAL A 197 18.13 -2.76 0.80
CA VAL A 197 17.12 -1.76 0.46
C VAL A 197 17.75 -0.41 0.14
N ALA A 198 17.17 0.29 -0.84
CA ALA A 198 17.63 1.59 -1.28
C ALA A 198 17.50 2.64 -0.16
N PRO A 199 18.45 3.59 -0.05
CA PRO A 199 18.43 4.63 0.99
C PRO A 199 17.13 5.42 1.08
N GLU A 200 16.55 5.79 -0.06
CA GLU A 200 15.28 6.53 -0.15
C GLU A 200 14.12 5.76 0.49
N ALA A 201 14.07 4.44 0.28
CA ALA A 201 13.04 3.58 0.85
C ALA A 201 13.22 3.41 2.37
N LEU A 202 14.46 3.31 2.86
CA LEU A 202 14.76 3.22 4.29
C LEU A 202 14.29 4.46 5.08
N VAL A 203 14.50 5.66 4.53
CA VAL A 203 14.12 6.91 5.19
C VAL A 203 12.65 7.31 4.97
N THR A 204 11.93 6.61 4.09
CA THR A 204 10.50 6.82 3.83
C THR A 204 9.67 5.62 4.27
N GLU A 205 9.48 4.63 3.40
CA GLU A 205 8.70 3.42 3.67
C GLU A 205 9.21 2.65 4.90
N GLY A 206 10.52 2.65 5.17
CA GLY A 206 11.07 2.06 6.38
C GLY A 206 10.56 2.73 7.67
N ARG A 207 10.11 3.97 7.60
CA ARG A 207 9.60 4.77 8.74
C ARG A 207 8.10 5.08 8.66
N PHE A 208 7.43 4.65 7.59
CA PHE A 208 6.00 4.86 7.39
C PHE A 208 5.33 3.65 6.74
N SER A 209 4.30 3.10 7.39
CA SER A 209 3.57 1.94 6.88
C SER A 209 2.30 2.38 6.16
N VAL A 210 2.35 2.46 4.82
CA VAL A 210 1.14 2.73 4.00
C VAL A 210 0.15 1.55 4.07
N GLU A 211 0.66 0.32 4.06
CA GLU A 211 -0.16 -0.88 4.26
C GLU A 211 -0.85 -0.83 5.63
N GLY A 212 -0.11 -0.53 6.70
CA GLY A 212 -0.69 -0.34 8.03
C GLY A 212 -1.75 0.77 8.07
N LEU A 213 -1.46 1.94 7.48
CA LEU A 213 -2.43 3.04 7.39
C LEU A 213 -3.71 2.59 6.66
N SER A 214 -3.57 1.84 5.57
CA SER A 214 -4.72 1.33 4.83
C SER A 214 -5.57 0.37 5.66
N LEU A 215 -4.95 -0.50 6.46
CA LEU A 215 -5.64 -1.43 7.37
C LEU A 215 -6.40 -0.68 8.47
N VAL A 216 -5.79 0.37 9.05
CA VAL A 216 -6.46 1.28 9.99
C VAL A 216 -7.69 1.92 9.34
N ARG A 217 -7.56 2.43 8.11
CA ARG A 217 -8.71 3.00 7.37
C ARG A 217 -9.80 1.94 7.12
N MET A 218 -9.44 0.67 6.89
CA MET A 218 -10.42 -0.40 6.69
C MET A 218 -11.21 -0.68 7.97
N ALA A 219 -10.54 -0.69 9.12
CA ALA A 219 -11.16 -0.86 10.44
C ALA A 219 -12.07 0.33 10.77
N GLU A 220 -11.60 1.57 10.61
CA GLU A 220 -12.37 2.79 10.86
C GLU A 220 -13.67 2.83 10.02
N ARG A 221 -13.60 2.41 8.76
CA ARG A 221 -14.79 2.35 7.87
C ARG A 221 -15.82 1.30 8.28
N GLN A 222 -15.39 0.26 9.00
CA GLN A 222 -16.27 -0.73 9.60
C GLN A 222 -16.82 -0.27 10.97
N GLY A 223 -16.39 0.89 11.46
CA GLY A 223 -16.83 1.47 12.73
C GLY A 223 -16.01 1.01 13.93
N LEU A 224 -14.87 0.35 13.73
CA LEU A 224 -13.99 -0.06 14.83
C LEU A 224 -13.24 1.15 15.39
N ALA A 225 -13.15 1.24 16.71
CA ALA A 225 -12.21 2.11 17.38
C ALA A 225 -10.76 1.62 17.16
N THR A 226 -9.91 2.54 16.71
CA THR A 226 -8.48 2.32 16.48
C THR A 226 -7.67 3.21 17.41
N GLU A 227 -6.47 2.79 17.80
CA GLU A 227 -5.54 3.61 18.57
C GLU A 227 -5.22 4.94 17.85
N PRO A 228 -4.95 6.02 18.59
CA PRO A 228 -4.64 7.32 17.98
C PRO A 228 -3.34 7.29 17.17
N ASP A 229 -2.33 6.58 17.66
CA ASP A 229 -1.01 6.44 17.05
C ASP A 229 -0.59 4.97 17.07
N TYR A 230 0.03 4.51 15.97
CA TYR A 230 0.72 3.23 15.91
C TYR A 230 2.16 3.44 15.44
N LEU A 231 3.03 2.44 15.66
CA LEU A 231 4.37 2.43 15.10
C LEU A 231 4.32 2.64 13.57
N HIS A 232 5.05 3.65 13.08
CA HIS A 232 5.08 4.02 11.65
C HIS A 232 3.73 4.45 11.04
N ILE A 233 2.71 4.75 11.86
CA ILE A 233 1.43 5.35 11.44
C ILE A 233 1.13 6.53 12.38
N PRO A 234 1.77 7.68 12.19
CA PRO A 234 1.50 8.85 13.02
C PRO A 234 0.06 9.35 12.82
N SER A 235 -0.60 9.72 13.92
CA SER A 235 -1.94 10.32 13.92
C SER A 235 -2.07 11.50 12.95
N LEU A 236 -0.98 12.23 12.72
CA LEU A 236 -0.89 13.33 11.77
C LEU A 236 -1.27 12.91 10.34
N ALA A 237 -0.86 11.73 9.88
CA ALA A 237 -1.20 11.22 8.55
C ALA A 237 -2.71 10.98 8.37
N ARG A 238 -3.43 10.76 9.48
CA ARG A 238 -4.86 10.48 9.50
C ARG A 238 -5.73 11.73 9.60
N LYS A 239 -5.15 12.90 9.92
CA LYS A 239 -5.87 14.17 10.08
C LYS A 239 -6.28 14.79 8.74
N GLY A 240 -7.30 15.65 8.80
CA GLY A 240 -7.79 16.39 7.63
C GLY A 240 -8.77 15.58 6.77
N ARG A 241 -9.33 16.25 5.76
CA ARG A 241 -10.19 15.63 4.76
C ARG A 241 -9.37 15.31 3.51
N PRO A 242 -9.66 14.23 2.78
CA PRO A 242 -9.01 14.00 1.51
C PRO A 242 -9.34 15.14 0.53
N PRO A 243 -8.38 15.58 -0.29
CA PRO A 243 -8.65 16.58 -1.31
C PRO A 243 -9.59 16.01 -2.38
N ILE A 244 -10.18 16.89 -3.19
CA ILE A 244 -10.94 16.45 -4.37
C ILE A 244 -9.92 15.91 -5.38
N PHE A 245 -10.01 14.61 -5.63
CA PHE A 245 -9.10 13.93 -6.54
C PHE A 245 -9.55 14.02 -8.00
N ASP A 246 -8.60 14.19 -8.91
CA ASP A 246 -8.76 13.95 -10.33
C ASP A 246 -8.15 12.58 -10.68
N ALA A 247 -8.91 11.71 -11.34
CA ALA A 247 -8.44 10.39 -11.76
C ALA A 247 -7.25 10.43 -12.72
N ARG A 248 -7.01 11.56 -13.40
CA ARG A 248 -5.85 11.79 -14.29
C ARG A 248 -4.71 12.56 -13.61
N SER A 249 -4.77 12.80 -12.30
CA SER A 249 -3.71 13.54 -11.59
C SER A 249 -2.33 12.88 -11.68
N TRP A 250 -2.27 11.55 -11.84
CA TRP A 250 -1.02 10.81 -12.01
C TRP A 250 -0.28 11.14 -13.31
N GLU A 251 -0.96 11.72 -14.31
CA GLU A 251 -0.36 12.22 -15.55
C GLU A 251 0.34 13.58 -15.35
N ARG A 252 0.08 14.24 -14.22
CA ARG A 252 0.62 15.56 -13.86
C ARG A 252 1.64 15.39 -12.75
N ILE A 253 2.86 15.05 -13.12
CA ILE A 253 3.96 14.88 -12.17
C ILE A 253 4.45 16.28 -11.75
N PRO A 254 4.33 16.66 -10.46
CA PRO A 254 4.70 18.00 -10.01
C PRO A 254 6.15 18.33 -10.33
N VAL A 255 6.41 19.60 -10.64
CA VAL A 255 7.75 20.18 -10.64
C VAL A 255 7.92 20.86 -9.30
N ASP A 256 8.87 20.38 -8.49
CA ASP A 256 9.31 21.19 -7.35
C ASP A 256 9.98 22.43 -7.94
N GLU A 257 9.27 23.56 -7.87
CA GLU A 257 9.91 24.87 -7.98
C GLU A 257 10.66 25.05 -6.65
N GLY A 258 11.99 24.93 -6.71
CA GLY A 258 12.87 25.01 -5.54
C GLY A 258 12.82 26.34 -4.80
#